data_AF-A0A7C2L611-F1
#
_entry.id   AF-A0A7C2L611-F1
#
_cell.length_a   1.000
_cell.length_b   1.000
_cell.length_c   1.000
_cell.angle_alpha   90.00
_cell.angle_beta   90.00
_cell.angle_gamma   90.00
#
_symmetry.space_group_name_H-M   'P 1'
#
loop_
_entity.id
_entity.type
_entity.pdbx_description
1 polymer ?
#
loop_
_entity_poly.entity_id
_entity_poly.type
_entity_poly.pdbx_seq_one_letter_code
_entity_poly.pdbx_strand_id
1 'polypeptide(L)' 'MERPRDLLIRATACDGMVRCVAAITTNLVDEASRRHRVSPTVSAALGRTLTAGVLLGSLLKDTEKVTILLQCTGPIG' A
#
# COMPACT_ATOMS: atom_id res chain seq x y z
N MET A 1 -13.77 -2.83 19.97
CA MET A 1 -14.01 -2.59 18.54
C MET A 1 -12.96 -3.37 17.77
N GLU A 2 -13.39 -4.36 17.00
CA GLU A 2 -12.49 -5.26 16.25
C GLU A 2 -11.75 -4.45 15.18
N ARG A 3 -10.42 -4.59 15.09
CA ARG A 3 -9.65 -3.87 14.06
C ARG A 3 -9.96 -4.52 12.70
N PRO A 4 -10.34 -3.74 11.68
CA PRO A 4 -10.62 -4.30 10.36
C PRO A 4 -9.36 -4.98 9.84
N ARG A 5 -9.49 -6.23 9.37
CA ARG A 5 -8.37 -7.01 8.84
C ARG A 5 -7.91 -6.42 7.51
N ASP A 6 -6.60 -6.47 7.27
CA ASP A 6 -6.05 -6.07 5.98
C ASP A 6 -6.52 -7.02 4.87
N LEU A 7 -6.86 -6.47 3.70
CA LEU A 7 -7.51 -7.20 2.61
C LEU A 7 -7.02 -6.68 1.26
N LEU A 8 -6.83 -7.60 0.31
CA LEU A 8 -6.58 -7.30 -1.10
C LEU A 8 -7.65 -8.00 -1.95
N ILE A 9 -8.39 -7.24 -2.73
CA ILE A 9 -9.42 -7.75 -3.65
C ILE A 9 -8.98 -7.49 -5.08
N ARG A 10 -9.18 -8.49 -5.94
CA ARG A 10 -9.05 -8.38 -7.38
C ARG A 10 -10.42 -8.63 -8.00
N ALA A 11 -10.78 -7.81 -8.97
CA ALA A 11 -12.03 -7.91 -9.69
C ALA A 11 -11.82 -7.60 -11.17
N THR A 12 -12.77 -8.01 -11.99
CA THR A 12 -12.83 -7.64 -13.40
C THR A 12 -14.18 -6.99 -13.68
N ALA A 13 -14.23 -6.12 -14.68
CA ALA A 13 -15.43 -5.45 -15.15
C ALA A 13 -15.42 -5.41 -16.70
N CYS A 14 -16.56 -5.02 -17.29
CA CYS A 14 -16.74 -4.91 -18.75
C CYS A 14 -16.33 -6.21 -19.48
N ASP A 15 -16.93 -7.35 -19.10
CA ASP A 15 -16.65 -8.66 -19.67
C ASP A 15 -15.16 -9.04 -19.70
N GLY A 16 -14.42 -8.62 -18.66
CA GLY A 16 -13.00 -8.92 -18.51
C GLY A 16 -12.05 -7.91 -19.17
N MET A 17 -12.57 -6.86 -19.82
CA MET A 17 -11.75 -5.81 -20.43
C MET A 17 -11.10 -4.86 -19.42
N VAL A 18 -11.66 -4.77 -18.20
CA VAL A 18 -11.14 -3.90 -17.14
C VAL A 18 -10.73 -4.75 -15.94
N ARG A 19 -9.53 -4.51 -15.41
CA ARG A 19 -9.03 -5.14 -14.18
C ARG A 19 -8.98 -4.12 -13.05
N CYS A 20 -9.60 -4.45 -11.94
CA CYS A 20 -9.65 -3.64 -10.73
C CYS A 20 -8.91 -4.34 -9.60
N VAL A 21 -8.09 -3.59 -8.85
CA VAL A 21 -7.47 -4.07 -7.61
C VAL A 21 -7.71 -3.03 -6.54
N ALA A 22 -8.15 -3.48 -5.37
CA ALA A 22 -8.40 -2.63 -4.21
C ALA A 22 -7.79 -3.27 -2.96
N ALA A 23 -7.31 -2.44 -2.02
CA ALA A 23 -6.70 -2.92 -0.79
C ALA A 23 -7.10 -2.08 0.42
N ILE A 24 -7.31 -2.75 1.56
CA ILE A 24 -7.38 -2.15 2.89
C ILE A 24 -6.10 -2.56 3.61
N THR A 25 -5.27 -1.58 3.97
CA THR A 25 -3.92 -1.75 4.51
C THR A 25 -3.76 -1.11 5.90
N THR A 26 -4.86 -0.93 6.64
CA THR A 26 -4.89 -0.17 7.88
C THR A 26 -3.90 -0.71 8.93
N ASN A 27 -3.83 -2.02 9.15
CA ASN A 27 -2.92 -2.59 10.14
C ASN A 27 -1.46 -2.57 9.67
N LEU A 28 -1.22 -2.80 8.38
CA LEU A 28 0.10 -2.68 7.76
C LEU A 28 0.68 -1.28 7.96
N VAL A 29 -0.12 -0.24 7.68
CA VAL A 29 0.32 1.15 7.82
C VAL A 29 0.51 1.54 9.29
N ASP A 30 -0.40 1.10 10.17
CA ASP A 30 -0.31 1.34 11.62
C ASP A 30 0.94 0.67 12.22
N GLU A 31 1.24 -0.57 11.82
CA GLU A 31 2.44 -1.28 12.26
C GLU A 31 3.72 -0.61 11.75
N ALA A 32 3.78 -0.26 10.46
CA ALA A 32 4.92 0.46 9.91
C ALA A 32 5.10 1.81 10.61
N SER A 33 4.01 2.54 10.86
CA SER A 33 4.05 3.84 11.52
C SER A 33 4.58 3.73 12.95
N ARG A 34 4.17 2.70 13.71
CA ARG A 34 4.69 2.42 15.05
C ARG A 34 6.17 2.07 15.03
N ARG A 35 6.59 1.19 14.13
CA ARG A 35 8.00 0.74 14.02
C ARG A 35 8.94 1.89 13.69
N HIS A 36 8.52 2.76 12.77
CA HIS A 36 9.33 3.88 12.31
C HIS A 36 9.11 5.18 13.11
N ARG A 37 8.22 5.17 14.12
CA ARG A 37 7.92 6.33 15.00
C ARG A 37 7.68 7.62 14.22
N VAL A 38 6.89 7.51 13.16
CA VAL A 38 6.68 8.62 12.21
C VAL A 38 5.64 9.62 12.72
N SER A 39 5.75 10.88 12.30
CA SER A 39 4.73 11.90 12.55
C SER A 39 3.44 11.62 11.76
N PRO A 40 2.28 12.23 12.12
CA PRO A 40 1.02 12.00 11.41
C PRO A 40 1.11 12.27 9.90
N THR A 41 1.83 13.32 9.49
CA THR A 41 2.03 13.67 8.09
C THR A 41 2.87 12.61 7.35
N VAL A 42 3.93 12.12 8.00
CA VAL A 42 4.79 11.07 7.44
C VAL A 42 4.06 9.72 7.40
N SER A 43 3.21 9.43 8.39
CA SER A 43 2.35 8.24 8.40
C SER A 43 1.41 8.22 7.19
N ALA A 44 0.80 9.36 6.83
CA ALA A 44 -0.05 9.44 5.64
C ALA A 44 0.75 9.19 4.34
N ALA A 45 1.95 9.76 4.22
CA ALA A 45 2.82 9.53 3.07
C ALA A 45 3.26 8.05 2.98
N LEU A 46 3.77 7.51 4.09
CA LEU A 46 4.17 6.11 4.22
C LEU A 46 3.01 5.16 3.88
N GLY A 47 1.81 5.47 4.37
CA GLY A 47 0.63 4.65 4.14
C GLY A 47 0.21 4.58 2.68
N ARG A 48 0.25 5.71 1.97
CA ARG A 48 0.01 5.75 0.51
C ARG A 48 1.06 4.95 -0.24
N THR A 49 2.33 5.08 0.12
CA THR A 49 3.44 4.36 -0.52
C THR A 49 3.33 2.84 -0.29
N LEU A 50 3.04 2.39 0.93
CA LEU A 50 2.85 0.98 1.24
C LEU A 50 1.66 0.40 0.49
N THR A 51 0.54 1.12 0.45
CA THR A 51 -0.65 0.68 -0.28
C THR A 51 -0.39 0.60 -1.78
N ALA A 52 0.31 1.57 -2.35
CA ALA A 52 0.76 1.51 -3.74
C ALA A 52 1.67 0.30 -4.00
N GLY A 53 2.57 -0.02 -3.06
CA GLY A 53 3.42 -1.22 -3.13
C GLY A 53 2.62 -2.51 -3.14
N VAL A 54 1.60 -2.63 -2.28
CA VAL A 54 0.68 -3.78 -2.27
C VAL A 54 -0.08 -3.90 -3.59
N LEU A 55 -0.60 -2.79 -4.11
CA LEU A 55 -1.34 -2.78 -5.38
C LEU A 55 -0.43 -3.16 -6.56
N LEU A 56 0.74 -2.54 -6.69
CA LEU A 56 1.69 -2.85 -7.77
C LEU A 56 2.24 -4.27 -7.66
N GLY A 57 2.61 -4.70 -6.45
CA GLY A 57 3.09 -6.05 -6.18
C GLY A 57 2.04 -7.11 -6.53
N SER A 58 0.76 -6.80 -6.41
CA SER A 58 -0.31 -7.72 -6.82
C SER A 58 -0.32 -7.98 -8.33
N LEU A 59 0.17 -7.06 -9.15
CA LEU A 59 0.13 -7.17 -10.60
C LEU A 59 1.31 -7.94 -11.19
N LEU A 60 2.34 -8.20 -10.38
CA LEU A 60 3.54 -8.93 -10.76
C LEU A 60 3.27 -10.42 -10.97
N LYS A 61 4.15 -11.06 -11.72
CA LYS A 61 4.13 -12.52 -11.94
C LYS A 61 5.25 -13.19 -11.16
N ASP A 62 5.07 -14.49 -10.90
CA ASP A 62 6.10 -15.36 -10.34
C ASP A 62 6.79 -14.77 -9.09
N THR A 63 8.12 -14.64 -9.12
CA THR A 63 8.96 -14.17 -8.02
C THR A 63 9.53 -12.76 -8.27
N GLU A 64 8.86 -11.98 -9.12
CA GLU A 64 9.23 -10.59 -9.39
C GLU A 64 9.07 -9.72 -8.14
N LYS A 65 9.82 -8.61 -8.10
CA LYS A 65 9.83 -7.68 -6.98
C LYS A 65 9.66 -6.25 -7.50
N VAL A 66 8.93 -5.44 -6.74
CA VAL A 66 8.83 -4.00 -6.95
C VAL A 66 9.47 -3.28 -5.76
N THR A 67 10.32 -2.31 -6.06
CA THR A 67 10.90 -1.41 -5.07
C THR A 67 10.38 -0.01 -5.34
N ILE A 68 9.79 0.62 -4.33
CA ILE A 68 9.33 2.01 -4.41
C ILE A 68 10.31 2.87 -3.62
N LEU A 69 10.93 3.83 -4.30
CA LEU A 69 11.75 4.87 -3.69
C LEU A 69 10.97 6.18 -3.69
N LEU A 70 10.76 6.74 -2.50
CA LEU A 70 10.18 8.07 -2.34
C LEU A 70 11.32 9.09 -2.20
N GLN A 71 11.56 9.89 -3.24
CA GLN A 71 12.52 10.99 -3.19
C GLN A 71 11.79 12.30 -2.88
N CYS A 72 12.28 13.02 -1.88
CA CYS A 72 11.70 14.27 -1.42
C CYS A 72 12.82 15.27 -1.12
N THR A 73 12.55 16.57 -1.28
CA THR A 73 13.44 17.66 -0.87
C THR A 73 13.04 18.30 0.47
N GLY A 74 12.00 17.77 1.10
CA GLY A 74 11.50 18.21 2.41
C GLY A 74 12.08 17.37 3.56
N PRO A 75 11.70 17.68 4.82
CA PRO A 75 12.33 17.11 6.02
C PRO A 75 12.23 15.59 6.22
N ILE A 76 11.46 14.89 5.39
CA ILE A 76 11.29 13.43 5.38
C ILE A 76 12.29 12.72 4.45
N GLY A 77 12.81 13.44 3.45
CA GLY A 77 13.70 12.92 2.40
C GLY A 77 15.17 12.99 2.77
#